data_AF-A0A6B3IF67-F1
#
_entry.id   AF-A0A6B3IF67-F1
#
_cell.length_a   1.000
_cell.length_b   1.000
_cell.length_c   1.000
_cell.angle_alpha   90.00
_cell.angle_beta   90.00
_cell.angle_gamma   90.00
#
_symmetry.space_group_name_H-M   'P 1'
#
loop_
_entity.id
_entity.type
_entity.pdbx_description
1 polymer ?
#
loop_
_entity_poly.entity_id
_entity_poly.type
_entity_poly.pdbx_seq_one_letter_code
_entity_poly.pdbx_strand_id
1 'polypeptide(L)'
;MTVPLSSHRRLTVSAALIAALTGALAPATTASAAAVTSPSADPTAIRTRTPAPDMAGVVAALESAMANGAPGAMARYVGPDGPRGRAVGVRDRESGTVMDTRARFRIGSVSKTFSSVVLLQLVEEGRLKLDTPVNTYLEGLLPDDRITVRHLLTHRSGLADYTDAMFNETVPG
;
A
#
# COMPACT_ATOMS: atom_id res chain seq x y z
N MET A 1 -3.83 6.35 42.09
CA MET A 1 -4.52 7.19 43.09
C MET A 1 -4.72 8.56 42.47
N THR A 2 -5.97 8.87 42.17
CA THR A 2 -6.47 9.93 41.28
C THR A 2 -6.47 11.30 41.95
N VAL A 3 -6.07 12.34 41.21
CA VAL A 3 -6.44 13.74 41.54
C VAL A 3 -6.94 14.41 40.25
N PRO A 4 -8.16 14.97 40.24
CA PRO A 4 -8.83 15.49 39.05
C PRO A 4 -8.60 17.00 38.88
N LEU A 5 -8.74 17.52 37.66
CA LEU A 5 -9.10 18.91 37.43
C LEU A 5 -10.03 19.04 36.21
N SER A 6 -11.30 19.30 36.51
CA SER A 6 -12.27 19.87 35.60
C SER A 6 -12.18 21.40 35.63
N SER A 7 -12.21 22.06 34.48
CA SER A 7 -13.22 23.08 34.17
C SER A 7 -12.95 23.74 32.83
N HIS A 8 -14.03 23.90 32.08
CA HIS A 8 -14.14 24.51 30.77
C HIS A 8 -13.87 26.01 30.79
N ARG A 9 -13.23 26.51 29.73
CA ARG A 9 -13.44 27.88 29.25
C ARG A 9 -13.67 27.87 27.75
N ARG A 10 -14.95 28.02 27.39
CA ARG A 10 -15.37 28.55 26.09
C ARG A 10 -15.03 30.03 26.07
N LEU A 11 -14.44 30.54 25.00
CA LEU A 11 -14.45 31.97 24.69
C LEU A 11 -14.77 32.15 23.21
N THR A 12 -15.84 32.91 23.03
CA THR A 12 -16.58 33.24 21.82
C THR A 12 -15.90 34.34 21.00
N VAL A 13 -16.12 34.23 19.69
CA VAL A 13 -16.15 35.23 18.61
C VAL A 13 -16.25 36.69 19.07
N SER A 14 -15.49 37.59 18.41
CA SER A 14 -16.00 38.92 18.02
C SER A 14 -15.24 39.45 16.81
N ALA A 15 -16.03 39.90 15.83
CA ALA A 15 -15.65 40.50 14.58
C ALA A 15 -15.28 41.98 14.74
N ALA A 16 -14.47 42.51 13.81
CA ALA A 16 -14.51 43.93 13.44
C ALA A 16 -14.15 44.08 11.96
N LEU A 17 -15.09 44.68 11.23
CA LEU A 17 -15.08 45.00 9.81
C LEU A 17 -15.00 46.53 9.70
N ILE A 18 -14.03 47.10 8.98
CA ILE A 18 -14.15 48.44 8.39
C ILE A 18 -13.49 48.45 7.01
N ALA A 19 -14.29 48.87 6.03
CA ALA A 19 -14.00 48.95 4.61
C ALA A 19 -13.27 50.25 4.22
N ALA A 20 -12.56 50.22 3.09
CA ALA A 20 -12.29 51.41 2.28
C ALA A 20 -12.36 51.05 0.79
N LEU A 21 -13.26 51.74 0.09
CA LEU A 21 -13.62 51.62 -1.31
C LEU A 21 -12.74 52.58 -2.13
N THR A 22 -12.08 52.12 -3.19
CA THR A 22 -11.71 52.99 -4.34
C THR A 22 -11.93 52.21 -5.64
N GLY A 23 -12.70 52.83 -6.53
CA GLY A 23 -13.21 52.20 -7.74
C GLY A 23 -12.27 52.29 -8.94
N ALA A 24 -12.45 51.33 -9.85
CA ALA A 24 -12.14 51.48 -11.26
C ALA A 24 -13.20 50.69 -12.04
N LEU A 25 -13.93 51.39 -12.91
CA LEU A 25 -15.01 50.90 -13.74
C LEU A 25 -14.41 50.22 -14.98
N ALA A 26 -14.62 48.92 -15.14
CA ALA A 26 -14.34 48.19 -16.38
C ALA A 26 -15.61 47.42 -16.78
N PRO A 27 -15.97 47.36 -18.08
CA PRO A 27 -17.20 46.72 -18.52
C PRO A 27 -17.10 45.21 -18.36
N ALA A 28 -17.91 44.65 -17.46
CA ALA A 28 -18.08 43.22 -17.31
C ALA A 28 -18.84 42.68 -18.53
N THR A 29 -18.12 42.00 -19.43
CA THR A 29 -18.73 41.04 -20.34
C THR A 29 -19.32 39.92 -19.49
N THR A 30 -20.64 39.82 -19.46
CA THR A 30 -21.35 38.71 -18.82
C THR A 30 -21.08 37.44 -19.62
N ALA A 31 -20.02 36.71 -19.26
CA ALA A 31 -19.88 35.31 -19.64
C ALA A 31 -20.96 34.52 -18.89
N SER A 32 -22.00 34.09 -19.61
CA SER A 32 -22.96 33.13 -19.09
C SER A 32 -22.19 31.82 -18.85
N ALA A 33 -21.85 31.55 -17.59
CA ALA A 33 -21.37 30.25 -17.18
C ALA A 33 -22.57 29.29 -17.30
N ALA A 34 -22.68 28.63 -18.46
CA ALA A 34 -23.53 27.46 -18.58
C ALA A 34 -23.08 26.48 -17.49
N ALA A 35 -23.94 26.23 -16.51
CA ALA A 35 -23.72 25.23 -15.50
C ALA A 35 -23.50 23.90 -16.23
N VAL A 36 -22.24 23.47 -16.30
CA VAL A 36 -21.91 22.12 -16.73
C VAL A 36 -22.44 21.23 -15.60
N THR A 37 -23.67 20.74 -15.77
CA THR A 37 -24.19 19.65 -14.97
C THR A 37 -23.26 18.47 -15.19
N SER A 38 -22.29 18.30 -14.28
CA SER A 38 -21.57 17.05 -14.15
C SER A 38 -22.63 15.94 -14.03
N PRO A 39 -22.56 14.86 -14.83
CA PRO A 39 -23.48 13.76 -14.65
C PRO A 39 -23.29 13.26 -13.21
N SER A 40 -24.34 13.40 -12.41
CA SER A 40 -24.41 12.76 -11.10
C SER A 40 -24.29 11.27 -11.38
N ALA A 41 -23.14 10.69 -11.06
CA ALA A 41 -22.95 9.26 -11.15
C ALA A 41 -23.98 8.64 -10.21
N ASP A 42 -25.01 8.02 -10.81
CA ASP A 42 -26.04 7.31 -10.08
C ASP A 42 -25.35 6.29 -9.15
N PRO A 43 -25.49 6.41 -7.81
CA PRO A 43 -24.87 5.48 -6.87
C PRO A 43 -25.40 4.06 -7.04
N THR A 44 -26.44 3.90 -7.85
CA THR A 44 -27.08 2.64 -8.23
C THR A 44 -26.41 1.95 -9.41
N ALA A 45 -25.31 2.52 -9.96
CA ALA A 45 -24.46 1.84 -10.95
C ALA A 45 -24.19 0.40 -10.49
N ILE A 46 -24.66 -0.55 -11.30
CA ILE A 46 -24.75 -1.97 -10.99
C ILE A 46 -23.46 -2.43 -10.33
N ARG A 47 -23.50 -2.68 -9.01
CA ARG A 47 -22.47 -3.46 -8.33
C ARG A 47 -22.59 -4.87 -8.89
N THR A 48 -21.88 -5.16 -9.98
CA THR A 48 -21.64 -6.53 -10.39
C THR A 48 -21.03 -7.22 -9.18
N ARG A 49 -21.78 -8.13 -8.56
CA ARG A 49 -21.25 -8.92 -7.45
C ARG A 49 -20.00 -9.61 -7.98
N THR A 50 -18.86 -9.34 -7.37
CA THR A 50 -17.65 -10.11 -7.64
C THR A 50 -18.02 -11.59 -7.53
N PRO A 51 -17.80 -12.40 -8.58
CA PRO A 51 -18.11 -13.82 -8.51
C PRO A 51 -17.44 -14.46 -7.30
N ALA A 52 -18.11 -15.42 -6.67
CA ALA A 52 -17.48 -16.22 -5.63
C ALA A 52 -16.24 -16.93 -6.23
N PRO A 53 -15.15 -17.08 -5.46
CA PRO A 53 -13.97 -17.77 -5.93
C PRO A 53 -14.29 -19.25 -6.17
N ASP A 54 -13.76 -19.80 -7.26
CA ASP A 54 -13.77 -21.23 -7.51
C ASP A 54 -12.83 -21.94 -6.52
N MET A 55 -13.40 -22.38 -5.40
CA MET A 55 -12.63 -23.06 -4.37
C MET A 55 -12.18 -24.47 -4.79
N ALA A 56 -12.82 -25.09 -5.79
CA ALA A 56 -12.39 -26.38 -6.31
C ALA A 56 -11.11 -26.20 -7.16
N GLY A 57 -11.11 -25.20 -8.05
CA GLY A 57 -9.92 -24.78 -8.79
C GLY A 57 -8.77 -24.36 -7.86
N VAL A 58 -9.07 -23.67 -6.75
CA VAL A 58 -8.05 -23.37 -5.73
C VAL A 58 -7.44 -24.64 -5.15
N VAL A 59 -8.23 -25.63 -4.73
CA VAL A 59 -7.69 -26.90 -4.21
C VAL A 59 -6.82 -27.60 -5.25
N ALA A 60 -7.28 -27.70 -6.49
CA ALA A 60 -6.52 -28.31 -7.58
C ALA A 60 -5.15 -27.62 -7.81
N ALA A 61 -5.10 -26.29 -7.71
CA ALA A 61 -3.85 -25.53 -7.79
C ALA A 61 -2.91 -25.82 -6.61
N LEU A 62 -3.45 -25.97 -5.40
CA LEU A 62 -2.66 -26.31 -4.22
C LEU A 62 -2.10 -27.74 -4.30
N GLU A 63 -2.90 -28.69 -4.78
CA GLU A 63 -2.46 -30.08 -5.04
C GLU A 63 -1.41 -30.14 -6.15
N SER A 64 -1.54 -29.32 -7.19
CA SER A 64 -0.51 -29.17 -8.23
C SER A 64 0.82 -28.66 -7.65
N ALA A 65 0.79 -27.70 -6.72
CA ALA A 65 2.00 -27.26 -6.03
C ALA A 65 2.65 -28.39 -5.22
N MET A 66 1.85 -29.25 -4.59
CA MET A 66 2.37 -30.44 -3.90
C MET A 66 2.97 -31.46 -4.85
N ALA A 67 2.34 -31.70 -6.00
CA ALA A 67 2.89 -32.57 -7.05
C ALA A 67 4.24 -32.07 -7.59
N ASN A 68 4.50 -30.76 -7.51
CA ASN A 68 5.78 -30.12 -7.85
C ASN A 68 6.77 -30.03 -6.67
N GLY A 69 6.51 -30.74 -5.57
CA GLY A 69 7.47 -30.90 -4.46
C GLY A 69 7.22 -30.03 -3.24
N ALA A 70 6.17 -29.19 -3.22
CA ALA A 70 5.80 -28.47 -2.01
C ALA A 70 5.33 -29.46 -0.91
N PRO A 71 5.85 -29.40 0.33
CA PRO A 71 5.36 -30.23 1.44
C PRO A 71 3.87 -30.00 1.77
N GLY A 72 3.42 -28.76 1.59
CA GLY A 72 2.05 -28.33 1.83
C GLY A 72 1.84 -26.94 1.24
N ALA A 73 0.59 -26.60 0.98
CA ALA A 73 0.21 -25.34 0.35
C ALA A 73 -1.11 -24.85 0.94
N MET A 74 -1.31 -23.54 0.96
CA MET A 74 -2.55 -22.94 1.45
C MET A 74 -2.93 -21.69 0.66
N ALA A 75 -4.23 -21.40 0.65
CA ALA A 75 -4.79 -20.17 0.11
C ALA A 75 -5.91 -19.66 1.01
N ARG A 76 -6.02 -18.33 1.11
CA ARG A 76 -7.10 -17.65 1.83
C ARG A 76 -7.64 -16.51 0.99
N TYR A 77 -8.95 -16.45 0.90
CA TYR A 77 -9.72 -15.42 0.20
C TYR A 77 -10.60 -14.69 1.22
N VAL A 78 -10.74 -13.38 1.11
CA VAL A 78 -11.67 -12.58 1.92
C VAL A 78 -12.61 -11.87 0.96
N GLY A 79 -13.90 -12.19 1.03
CA GLY A 79 -14.93 -11.55 0.22
C GLY A 79 -16.12 -11.12 1.07
N PRO A 80 -17.25 -10.76 0.43
CA PRO A 80 -18.44 -10.25 1.11
C PRO A 80 -18.99 -11.18 2.19
N ASP A 81 -18.90 -12.50 1.98
CA ASP A 81 -19.37 -13.52 2.91
C ASP A 81 -18.36 -13.87 4.02
N GLY A 82 -17.25 -13.13 4.10
CA GLY A 82 -16.16 -13.36 5.04
C GLY A 82 -14.99 -14.18 4.48
N PRO A 83 -14.06 -14.60 5.35
CA PRO A 83 -12.86 -15.33 4.95
C PRO A 83 -13.17 -16.80 4.61
N ARG A 84 -12.65 -17.27 3.48
CA ARG A 84 -12.63 -18.68 3.06
C ARG A 84 -11.19 -19.12 2.87
N GLY A 85 -10.85 -20.37 3.15
CA GLY A 85 -9.50 -20.86 2.97
C GLY A 85 -9.41 -22.36 2.73
N ARG A 86 -8.30 -22.79 2.12
CA ARG A 86 -7.95 -24.18 1.85
C ARG A 86 -6.48 -24.40 2.17
N ALA A 87 -6.17 -25.58 2.66
CA ALA A 87 -4.82 -26.04 2.92
C ALA A 87 -4.73 -27.52 2.56
N VAL A 88 -3.57 -27.93 2.06
CA VAL A 88 -3.24 -29.32 1.70
C VAL A 88 -1.83 -29.64 2.18
N GLY A 89 -1.57 -30.92 2.46
CA GLY A 89 -0.26 -31.39 2.90
C GLY A 89 0.10 -31.01 4.32
N VAL A 90 1.41 -30.88 4.57
CA VAL A 90 1.98 -30.68 5.90
C VAL A 90 2.78 -29.38 5.99
N ARG A 91 2.77 -28.73 7.15
CA ARG A 91 3.65 -27.59 7.45
C ARG A 91 5.00 -28.00 8.02
N ASP A 92 5.14 -29.27 8.38
CA ASP A 92 6.37 -29.86 8.90
C ASP A 92 6.43 -31.33 8.44
N ARG A 93 7.50 -31.68 7.72
CA ARG A 93 7.72 -33.02 7.16
C ARG A 93 8.15 -34.04 8.21
N GLU A 94 8.83 -33.60 9.26
CA GLU A 94 9.37 -34.49 10.29
C GLU A 94 8.28 -34.89 11.27
N SER A 95 7.55 -33.92 11.81
CA SER A 95 6.43 -34.19 12.73
C SER A 95 5.15 -34.63 12.02
N GLY A 96 5.07 -34.48 10.70
CA GLY A 96 3.86 -34.74 9.92
C GLY A 96 2.72 -33.75 10.21
N THR A 97 3.03 -32.60 10.82
CA THR A 97 1.99 -31.67 11.26
C THR A 97 1.25 -31.09 10.06
N VAL A 98 -0.08 -31.25 10.05
CA VAL A 98 -0.95 -30.82 8.96
C VAL A 98 -0.87 -29.30 8.71
N MET A 99 -0.89 -28.91 7.44
CA MET A 99 -0.94 -27.52 7.02
C MET A 99 -2.29 -26.89 7.36
N ASP A 100 -2.30 -25.62 7.77
CA ASP A 100 -3.52 -24.88 8.04
C ASP A 100 -3.41 -23.41 7.61
N THR A 101 -4.55 -22.78 7.35
CA THR A 101 -4.61 -21.41 6.80
C THR A 101 -4.23 -20.29 7.78
N ARG A 102 -3.89 -20.65 9.03
CA ARG A 102 -3.44 -19.71 10.07
C ARG A 102 -1.95 -19.91 10.39
N ALA A 103 -1.27 -20.83 9.69
CA ALA A 103 0.16 -21.02 9.83
C ALA A 103 0.92 -19.72 9.53
N ARG A 104 1.92 -19.43 10.36
CA ARG A 104 2.84 -18.31 10.13
C ARG A 104 3.95 -18.76 9.18
N PHE A 105 4.33 -17.89 8.26
CA PHE A 105 5.40 -18.16 7.30
C PHE A 105 6.19 -16.88 7.02
N ARG A 106 7.39 -17.04 6.48
CA ARG A 106 8.22 -15.92 6.02
C ARG A 106 7.69 -15.43 4.67
N ILE A 107 7.32 -14.17 4.59
CA ILE A 107 6.62 -13.60 3.42
C ILE A 107 7.56 -13.17 2.28
N GLY A 108 8.87 -13.32 2.45
CA GLY A 108 9.87 -12.98 1.43
C GLY A 108 9.72 -11.54 0.91
N SER A 109 9.73 -11.40 -0.42
CA SER A 109 9.66 -10.10 -1.11
C SER A 109 8.40 -9.27 -0.83
N VAL A 110 7.34 -9.84 -0.27
CA VAL A 110 6.18 -9.06 0.20
C VAL A 110 6.60 -8.01 1.26
N SER A 111 7.69 -8.27 1.99
CA SER A 111 8.28 -7.31 2.93
C SER A 111 8.59 -5.94 2.30
N LYS A 112 8.91 -5.88 0.99
CA LYS A 112 9.21 -4.62 0.29
C LYS A 112 8.01 -3.66 0.28
N THR A 113 6.79 -4.18 0.24
CA THR A 113 5.57 -3.36 0.32
C THR A 113 5.46 -2.69 1.68
N PHE A 114 5.81 -3.39 2.78
CA PHE A 114 5.81 -2.79 4.11
C PHE A 114 6.85 -1.67 4.22
N SER A 115 8.08 -1.89 3.75
CA SER A 115 9.11 -0.84 3.70
C SER A 115 8.67 0.35 2.85
N SER A 116 8.01 0.10 1.72
CA SER A 116 7.50 1.15 0.83
C SER A 116 6.43 2.00 1.51
N VAL A 117 5.51 1.39 2.27
CA VAL A 117 4.49 2.13 3.04
C VAL A 117 5.15 3.06 4.05
N VAL A 118 6.14 2.60 4.81
CA VAL A 118 6.86 3.45 5.76
C VAL A 118 7.56 4.61 5.05
N LEU A 119 8.24 4.36 3.93
CA LEU A 119 8.91 5.41 3.17
C LEU A 119 7.91 6.42 2.58
N LEU A 120 6.74 5.98 2.13
CA LEU A 120 5.69 6.86 1.62
C LEU A 120 5.01 7.67 2.74
N GLN A 121 4.89 7.14 3.95
CA GLN A 121 4.46 7.91 5.13
C GLN A 121 5.48 9.01 5.45
N LEU A 122 6.79 8.73 5.36
CA LEU A 122 7.82 9.77 5.51
C LEU A 122 7.76 10.85 4.41
N VAL A 123 7.28 10.49 3.21
CA VAL A 123 7.02 11.47 2.15
C VAL A 123 5.83 12.36 2.51
N GLU A 124 4.75 11.78 3.02
CA GLU A 124 3.58 12.53 3.50
C GLU A 124 3.95 13.47 4.66
N GLU A 125 4.81 13.04 5.58
CA GLU A 125 5.37 13.85 6.67
C GLU A 125 6.36 14.93 6.20
N GLY A 126 6.70 14.98 4.91
CA GLY A 126 7.69 15.92 4.35
C GLY A 126 9.15 15.63 4.74
N ARG A 127 9.42 14.46 5.34
CA ARG A 127 10.74 14.04 5.82
C ARG A 127 11.55 13.29 4.76
N LEU A 128 10.90 12.84 3.69
CA LEU A 128 11.50 12.18 2.54
C LEU A 128 10.90 12.76 1.26
N LYS A 129 11.67 12.80 0.17
CA LYS A 129 11.20 13.18 -1.16
C LYS A 129 11.62 12.12 -2.15
N LEU A 130 10.66 11.63 -2.94
CA LEU A 130 10.90 10.52 -3.87
C LEU A 130 11.95 10.87 -4.94
N ASP A 131 11.96 12.12 -5.40
CA ASP A 131 12.84 12.57 -6.49
C ASP A 131 14.17 13.18 -5.99
N THR A 132 14.45 13.07 -4.68
CA THR A 132 15.73 13.48 -4.10
C THR A 132 16.76 12.34 -4.22
N PRO A 133 18.02 12.63 -4.58
CA PRO A 133 19.11 11.66 -4.54
C PRO A 133 19.23 10.95 -3.20
N VAL A 134 19.53 9.65 -3.23
CA VAL A 134 19.71 8.85 -2.01
C VAL A 134 20.88 9.37 -1.19
N ASN A 135 21.96 9.80 -1.84
CA ASN A 135 23.15 10.35 -1.19
C ASN A 135 22.88 11.65 -0.42
N THR A 136 21.74 12.33 -0.64
CA THR A 136 21.30 13.45 0.21
C THR A 136 20.89 13.00 1.61
N TYR A 137 20.37 11.77 1.74
CA TYR A 137 19.95 11.20 3.03
C TYR A 137 21.03 10.31 3.66
N LEU A 138 21.86 9.68 2.82
CA LEU A 138 22.90 8.73 3.20
C LEU A 138 24.19 9.10 2.46
N GLU A 139 24.93 10.07 2.99
CA GLU A 139 26.10 10.67 2.33
C GLU A 139 27.14 9.60 1.92
N GLY A 140 27.53 9.63 0.64
CA GLY A 140 28.56 8.75 0.08
C GLY A 140 28.18 7.27 -0.05
N LEU A 141 26.92 6.90 0.19
CA LEU A 141 26.52 5.48 0.16
C LEU A 141 26.56 4.89 -1.26
N LEU A 142 26.01 5.60 -2.24
CA LEU A 142 25.91 5.12 -3.61
C LEU A 142 26.98 5.75 -4.50
N PRO A 143 27.48 5.02 -5.52
CA PRO A 143 28.49 5.52 -6.43
C PRO A 143 27.97 6.56 -7.45
N ASP A 144 26.65 6.71 -7.61
CA ASP A 144 26.03 7.64 -8.56
C ASP A 144 24.98 8.53 -7.84
N ASP A 145 25.26 9.84 -7.79
CA ASP A 145 24.42 10.85 -7.15
C ASP A 145 23.08 11.10 -7.88
N ARG A 146 22.85 10.49 -9.04
CA ARG A 146 21.58 10.61 -9.78
C ARG A 146 20.54 9.57 -9.33
N ILE A 147 20.93 8.58 -8.53
CA ILE A 147 20.01 7.55 -8.04
C ILE A 147 19.11 8.17 -6.97
N THR A 148 17.82 8.29 -7.27
CA THR A 148 16.80 8.83 -6.35
C THR A 148 16.14 7.74 -5.52
N VAL A 149 15.44 8.15 -4.46
CA VAL A 149 14.59 7.25 -3.67
C VAL A 149 13.55 6.53 -4.56
N ARG A 150 12.97 7.24 -5.54
CA ARG A 150 12.03 6.67 -6.51
C ARG A 150 12.68 5.57 -7.33
N HIS A 151 13.93 5.72 -7.75
CA HIS A 151 14.63 4.67 -8.49
C HIS A 151 14.80 3.40 -7.64
N LEU A 152 15.08 3.52 -6.34
CA LEU A 152 15.17 2.35 -5.45
C LEU A 152 13.81 1.66 -5.29
N LEU A 153 12.76 2.41 -4.97
CA LEU A 153 11.41 1.87 -4.75
C LEU A 153 10.77 1.27 -6.00
N THR A 154 11.26 1.62 -7.20
CA THR A 154 10.73 1.11 -8.47
C THR A 154 11.67 0.15 -9.17
N HIS A 155 12.77 -0.27 -8.53
CA HIS A 155 13.78 -1.15 -9.10
C HIS A 155 14.38 -0.61 -10.43
N ARG A 156 14.61 0.71 -10.50
CA ARG A 156 15.16 1.43 -11.65
C ARG A 156 16.49 2.13 -11.35
N SER A 157 17.16 1.76 -10.25
CA SER A 157 18.45 2.34 -9.87
C SER A 157 19.63 1.80 -10.66
N GLY A 158 19.49 0.63 -11.29
CA GLY A 158 20.59 -0.06 -11.96
C GLY A 158 21.58 -0.73 -11.00
N LEU A 159 21.30 -0.76 -9.69
CA LEU A 159 22.11 -1.49 -8.71
C LEU A 159 21.96 -3.00 -8.94
N ALA A 160 23.08 -3.72 -8.96
CA ALA A 160 23.10 -5.17 -9.07
C ALA A 160 22.45 -5.82 -7.84
N ASP A 161 21.71 -6.91 -8.05
CA ASP A 161 21.19 -7.71 -6.96
C ASP A 161 22.29 -8.63 -6.42
N TYR A 162 22.71 -8.40 -5.18
CA TYR A 162 23.75 -9.22 -4.56
C TYR A 162 23.28 -10.66 -4.33
N THR A 163 21.98 -10.91 -4.31
CA THR A 163 21.45 -12.27 -4.10
C THR A 163 21.66 -13.16 -5.32
N ASP A 164 21.84 -12.60 -6.52
CA ASP A 164 22.20 -13.37 -7.71
C ASP A 164 23.54 -14.07 -7.49
N ALA A 165 24.55 -13.35 -6.97
CA ALA A 165 25.84 -13.94 -6.62
C ALA A 165 25.71 -14.99 -5.50
N MET A 166 24.87 -14.73 -4.49
CA MET A 166 24.67 -15.67 -3.38
C MET A 166 24.01 -16.98 -3.83
N PHE A 167 22.99 -16.92 -4.68
CA PHE A 167 22.23 -18.11 -5.06
C PHE A 167 22.87 -18.90 -6.20
N ASN A 168 23.62 -18.24 -7.08
CA ASN A 168 24.35 -18.90 -8.17
C ASN A 168 25.33 -19.97 -7.67
N GLU A 169 25.86 -19.83 -6.46
CA GLU A 169 26.81 -20.78 -5.87
C GLU A 169 26.17 -21.77 -4.87
N THR A 170 24.91 -21.55 -4.46
CA THR A 170 24.30 -22.28 -3.33
C THR A 170 23.17 -23.23 -3.73
N VAL A 171 22.54 -23.03 -4.90
CA VAL A 171 21.45 -23.90 -5.38
C VAL A 171 21.94 -24.65 -6.63
N PRO A 172 22.16 -25.98 -6.56
CA PRO A 172 22.39 -26.77 -7.76
C PRO A 172 21.16 -26.65 -8.67
N GLY A 173 21.40 -26.22 -9.92
CA GLY A 173 20.36 -26.18 -10.96
C GLY A 173 19.81 -27.56 -11.31
#